data_AF-A0A535SNE5-F1
#
_entry.id   AF-A0A535SNE5-F1
#
_cell.length_a   1.000
_cell.length_b   1.000
_cell.length_c   1.000
_cell.angle_alpha   90.00
_cell.angle_beta   90.00
_cell.angle_gamma   90.00
#
_symmetry.space_group_name_H-M   'P 1'
#
loop_
_entity.id
_entity.type
_entity.pdbx_description
1 polymer ?
#
loop_
_entity_poly.entity_id
_entity_poly.type
_entity_poly.pdbx_seq_one_letter_code
_entity_poly.pdbx_strand_id
1 'polypeptide(L)' 'VRVHINSLRRKLEDMAETPRYIETCIGHGYRLGTAKNLEETR' A
#
# COMPACT_ATOMS: atom_id res chain seq x y z
N VAL A 1 12.25 8.57 4.99
CA VAL A 1 11.54 7.36 4.48
C VAL A 1 10.03 7.58 4.28
N ARG A 2 9.25 8.01 5.29
CA ARG A 2 7.78 8.21 5.17
C ARG A 2 7.33 9.10 4.01
N VAL A 3 8.10 10.15 3.67
CA VAL A 3 7.78 11.06 2.56
C VAL A 3 7.78 10.37 1.19
N HIS A 4 8.71 9.42 0.96
CA HIS A 4 8.81 8.73 -0.33
C HIS A 4 7.67 7.74 -0.54
N ILE A 5 7.22 7.08 0.53
CA ILE A 5 6.05 6.19 0.49
C ILE A 5 4.79 6.99 0.15
N ASN A 6 4.62 8.19 0.71
CA ASN A 6 3.49 9.05 0.37
C ASN A 6 3.54 9.52 -1.09
N SER A 7 4.72 9.84 -1.62
CA SER A 7 4.87 10.16 -3.05
C SER A 7 4.56 8.97 -3.96
N LEU A 8 4.99 7.76 -3.57
CA LEU A 8 4.70 6.53 -4.31
C LEU A 8 3.21 6.20 -4.28
N ARG A 9 2.58 6.29 -3.10
CA ARG A 9 1.12 6.12 -2.95
C ARG A 9 0.35 7.07 -3.85
N ARG A 10 0.70 8.36 -3.85
CA ARG A 10 0.06 9.35 -4.73
C ARG A 10 0.20 9.02 -6.22
N LYS A 11 1.37 8.53 -6.66
CA LYS A 11 1.59 8.15 -8.07
C LYS A 11 0.84 6.89 -8.48
N LEU A 12 0.60 5.99 -7.54
CA LEU A 12 -0.17 4.76 -7.74
C LEU A 12 -1.66 4.94 -7.45
N GLU A 13 -2.09 6.17 -7.14
CA GLU A 13 -3.44 6.49 -6.66
C GLU A 13 -3.87 5.60 -5.47
N ASP A 14 -2.89 5.23 -4.64
CA ASP A 14 -3.01 4.37 -3.49
C ASP A 14 -3.24 5.19 -2.21
N MET A 15 -4.01 4.65 -1.27
CA MET A 15 -4.34 5.32 -0.02
C MET A 15 -3.81 4.52 1.16
N ALA A 16 -3.28 5.20 2.17
CA ALA A 16 -2.79 4.54 3.38
C ALA A 16 -3.90 3.83 4.17
N GLU A 17 -5.12 4.36 4.08
CA GLU A 17 -6.33 3.86 4.74
C GLU A 17 -6.96 2.69 3.98
N THR A 18 -6.79 2.64 2.66
CA THR A 18 -7.26 1.57 1.77
C THR A 18 -6.13 1.13 0.84
N PRO A 19 -5.07 0.48 1.40
CA PRO A 19 -3.89 0.16 0.62
C PRO A 19 -4.19 -0.92 -0.42
N ARG A 20 -4.16 -0.52 -1.68
CA ARG A 20 -4.29 -1.37 -2.86
C ARG A 20 -2.96 -2.00 -3.27
N TYR A 21 -1.87 -1.26 -3.07
CA TYR A 21 -0.52 -1.70 -3.47
C TYR A 21 0.48 -1.66 -2.32
N ILE A 22 0.43 -0.65 -1.45
CA ILE A 22 1.44 -0.47 -0.40
C ILE A 22 0.80 -0.69 0.97
N GLU A 23 0.98 -1.88 1.51
CA GLU A 23 0.54 -2.24 2.86
C GLU A 23 1.51 -1.71 3.90
N THR A 24 0.98 -1.14 4.98
CA THR A 24 1.79 -0.73 6.14
C THR A 24 1.78 -1.85 7.17
N CYS A 25 2.93 -2.50 7.38
CA CYS A 25 3.11 -3.49 8.43
C CYS A 25 3.64 -2.79 9.70
N ILE A 26 2.77 -2.57 10.69
CA ILE A 26 3.16 -1.91 11.94
C ILE A 26 4.29 -2.69 12.62
N GLY A 27 5.35 -1.97 13.03
CA GLY A 27 6.55 -2.54 13.64
C GLY A 27 7.55 -3.18 12.66
N HIS A 28 7.22 -3.29 11.37
CA HIS A 28 8.04 -3.99 10.37
C HIS A 28 8.39 -3.14 9.13
N GLY A 29 7.49 -2.24 8.70
CA GLY A 29 7.72 -1.35 7.56
C GLY A 29 6.59 -1.39 6.53
N TYR A 30 6.94 -1.47 5.25
CA TYR A 30 5.99 -1.46 4.14
C TYR A 30 6.17 -2.69 3.26
N ARG A 31 5.07 -3.23 2.76
CA ARG A 31 5.06 -4.36 1.81
C ARG A 31 4.32 -3.97 0.54
N LEU A 32 4.85 -4.41 -0.60
CA LEU A 32 4.16 -4.28 -1.88
C LEU A 32 3.25 -5.49 -2.08
N GLY A 33 1.94 -5.25 -2.03
CA GLY A 33 0.91 -6.22 -2.40
C GLY A 33 0.80 -6.32 -3.92
N THR A 34 0.65 -7.52 -4.45
CA THR A 34 0.26 -7.72 -5.85
C THR A 34 -1.25 -7.48 -5.96
N ALA A 35 -1.69 -6.70 -6.95
CA ALA A 35 -3.08 -6.32 -7.19
C ALA A 35 -4.10 -7.47 -7.28
N LYS A 36 -3.65 -8.73 -7.24
CA LYS A 36 -4.48 -9.94 -7.19
C LYS A 36 -5.11 -10.23 -5.82
N ASN A 37 -4.60 -9.64 -4.74
CA ASN A 37 -5.18 -9.89 -3.40
C ASN A 37 -6.48 -9.13 -3.11
N LEU A 38 -6.94 -8.23 -4.01
CA LEU A 38 -8.24 -7.56 -3.88
C LEU A 38 -9.43 -8.40 -4.39
N GLU A 39 -9.19 -9.53 -5.05
CA GLU A 39 -10.26 -10.39 -5.58
C GLU A 39 -10.76 -11.44 -4.57
N GLU A 40 -10.06 -11.63 -3.44
CA GLU A 40 -10.40 -12.64 -2.41
C GLU A 40 -11.34 -12.14 -1.28
N THR A 41 -11.74 -10.86 -1.30
CA THR A 41 -12.78 -10.34 -0.39
C THR A 41 -14.07 -10.03 -1.16
N ARG A 42 -14.67 -11.06 -1.77
CA ARG A 42 -16.06 -11.06 -2.24
C ARG A 42 -16.82 -12.22 -1.60
#